data_AF-A0A2T0R2I4-F1
#
_entry.id   AF-A0A2T0R2I4-F1
#
_cell.length_a   1.000
_cell.length_b   1.000
_cell.length_c   1.000
_cell.angle_alpha   90.00
_cell.angle_beta   90.00
_cell.angle_gamma   90.00
#
_symmetry.space_group_name_H-M   'P 1'
#
loop_
_entity.id
_entity.type
_entity.pdbx_description
1 polymer ?
#
loop_
_entity_poly.entity_id
_entity_poly.type
_entity_poly.pdbx_seq_one_letter_code
_entity_poly.pdbx_strand_id
1 'polypeptide(L)'
;MSAQLAWLHRDDWTFEDLAGLPDDGYRYEILDGRLHVTPPPETRHQDVIENLRDIIRPRLPDGMRFKVGQGLRVPVLGPERYVIPDAVIVTGSRPDLYWAPENVVTAIEVTSPGSQLDDRGNKKELYCEAGIEQYLLVDLAQERVTSYGLERGEYVVSWVLDRDTDPVGTWLGGHRFETLLRDA
;
A
#
# COMPACT_ATOMS: atom_id res chain seq x y z
N MET A 1 8.59 -25.64 -13.93
CA MET A 1 8.88 -24.24 -14.29
C MET A 1 8.01 -23.67 -15.43
N SER A 2 7.10 -24.41 -16.07
CA SER A 2 6.34 -23.86 -17.23
C SER A 2 4.93 -23.32 -16.93
N ALA A 3 4.31 -23.64 -15.79
CA ALA A 3 2.93 -23.23 -15.49
C ALA A 3 2.80 -21.77 -15.00
N GLN A 4 3.75 -21.29 -14.21
CA GLN A 4 3.74 -19.92 -13.63
C GLN A 4 3.85 -18.80 -14.68
N LEU A 5 4.51 -19.05 -15.82
CA LEU A 5 4.66 -18.06 -16.89
C LEU A 5 3.40 -17.92 -17.77
N ALA A 6 2.57 -18.97 -17.84
CA ALA A 6 1.35 -18.93 -18.66
C ALA A 6 0.30 -17.95 -18.12
N TRP A 7 0.31 -17.68 -16.81
CA TRP A 7 -0.62 -16.75 -16.15
C TRP A 7 -0.42 -15.29 -16.58
N LEU A 8 0.81 -14.90 -16.86
CA LEU A 8 1.19 -13.52 -17.19
C LEU A 8 0.77 -13.07 -18.60
N HIS A 9 0.27 -13.99 -19.44
CA HIS A 9 -0.14 -13.69 -20.82
C HIS A 9 -1.64 -13.41 -20.98
N ARG A 10 -2.43 -13.59 -19.91
CA ARG A 10 -3.86 -13.24 -19.88
C ARG A 10 -4.06 -11.78 -19.48
N ASP A 11 -5.06 -11.14 -20.05
CA ASP A 11 -5.49 -9.78 -19.77
C ASP A 11 -6.96 -9.70 -19.29
N ASP A 12 -7.53 -10.84 -18.88
CA ASP A 12 -8.91 -11.00 -18.42
C ASP A 12 -9.00 -11.53 -16.98
N TRP A 13 -7.98 -11.28 -16.15
CA TRP A 13 -7.97 -11.69 -14.75
C TRP A 13 -9.04 -10.97 -13.93
N THR A 14 -9.73 -11.74 -13.10
CA THR A 14 -10.73 -11.24 -12.16
C THR A 14 -10.37 -11.64 -10.73
N PHE A 15 -10.91 -10.94 -9.75
CA PHE A 15 -10.75 -11.26 -8.33
C PHE A 15 -11.11 -12.72 -8.04
N GLU A 16 -12.13 -13.25 -8.70
CA GLU A 16 -12.58 -14.64 -8.57
C GLU A 16 -11.51 -15.65 -9.01
N ASP A 17 -10.68 -15.30 -10.00
CA ASP A 17 -9.58 -16.15 -10.47
C ASP A 17 -8.47 -16.31 -9.41
N LEU A 18 -8.32 -15.35 -8.47
CA LEU A 18 -7.30 -15.42 -7.42
C LEU A 18 -7.47 -16.62 -6.50
N ALA A 19 -8.70 -17.14 -6.36
CA ALA A 19 -8.98 -18.31 -5.54
C ALA A 19 -8.30 -19.60 -6.06
N GLY A 20 -7.89 -19.61 -7.33
CA GLY A 20 -7.17 -20.74 -7.95
C GLY A 20 -5.64 -20.64 -7.85
N LEU A 21 -5.10 -19.55 -7.30
CA LEU A 21 -3.66 -19.32 -7.20
C LEU A 21 -3.05 -19.99 -5.96
N PRO A 22 -1.77 -20.39 -6.00
CA PRO A 22 -1.11 -21.03 -4.87
C PRO A 22 -0.89 -20.04 -3.72
N ASP A 23 -0.94 -20.56 -2.49
CA ASP A 23 -0.50 -19.85 -1.29
C ASP A 23 1.00 -20.06 -1.08
N ASP A 24 1.81 -19.43 -1.93
CA ASP A 24 3.27 -19.55 -1.97
C ASP A 24 4.01 -18.31 -1.43
N GLY A 25 3.26 -17.41 -0.78
CA GLY A 25 3.76 -16.15 -0.23
C GLY A 25 3.97 -15.04 -1.25
N TYR A 26 3.72 -15.29 -2.54
CA TYR A 26 3.69 -14.24 -3.55
C TYR A 26 2.44 -13.38 -3.39
N ARG A 27 2.57 -12.10 -3.70
CA ARG A 27 1.46 -11.16 -3.77
C ARG A 27 0.90 -11.17 -5.18
N TYR A 28 -0.38 -11.51 -5.29
CA TYR A 28 -1.13 -11.54 -6.53
C TYR A 28 -2.10 -10.36 -6.57
N GLU A 29 -1.84 -9.42 -7.47
CA GLU A 29 -2.64 -8.21 -7.69
C GLU A 29 -3.18 -8.23 -9.12
N ILE A 30 -4.30 -7.53 -9.34
CA ILE A 30 -4.91 -7.39 -10.65
C ILE A 30 -5.07 -5.91 -10.94
N LEU A 31 -4.43 -5.44 -12.01
CA LEU A 31 -4.54 -4.07 -12.50
C LEU A 31 -5.11 -4.14 -13.92
N ASP A 32 -6.35 -3.66 -14.10
CA ASP A 32 -7.05 -3.65 -15.39
C ASP A 32 -7.03 -5.01 -16.12
N GLY A 33 -7.36 -6.08 -15.39
CA GLY A 33 -7.42 -7.44 -15.94
C GLY A 33 -6.07 -8.13 -16.11
N ARG A 34 -4.96 -7.47 -15.77
CA ARG A 34 -3.62 -8.07 -15.82
C ARG A 34 -3.18 -8.54 -14.43
N LEU A 35 -2.64 -9.75 -14.35
CA LEU A 35 -2.07 -10.28 -13.12
C LEU A 35 -0.67 -9.73 -12.88
N HIS A 36 -0.49 -9.03 -11.76
CA HIS A 36 0.79 -8.59 -11.24
C HIS A 36 1.22 -9.55 -10.12
N VAL A 37 2.38 -10.16 -10.29
CA VAL A 37 2.93 -11.15 -9.35
C VAL A 37 4.18 -10.58 -8.73
N THR A 38 4.10 -10.23 -7.44
CA THR A 38 5.22 -9.68 -6.68
C THR A 38 5.76 -10.73 -5.71
N PRO A 39 7.08 -10.99 -5.67
CA PRO A 39 7.66 -11.91 -4.70
C PRO A 39 7.43 -11.43 -3.26
N PRO A 40 7.62 -12.32 -2.26
CA PRO A 40 7.61 -11.92 -0.85
C PRO A 40 8.54 -10.71 -0.61
N PRO A 41 8.12 -9.75 0.21
CA PRO A 41 8.89 -8.54 0.48
C PRO A 41 10.24 -8.84 1.16
N GLU A 42 11.24 -8.03 0.85
CA GLU A 42 12.57 -8.09 1.47
C GLU A 42 12.53 -7.62 2.94
N THR A 43 13.48 -8.07 3.76
CA THR A 43 13.55 -7.74 5.21
C THR A 43 13.45 -6.24 5.48
N ARG A 44 14.23 -5.41 4.76
CA ARG A 44 14.22 -3.95 4.95
C ARG A 44 12.85 -3.32 4.68
N HIS A 45 12.08 -3.85 3.72
CA HIS A 45 10.73 -3.38 3.42
C HIS A 45 9.77 -3.69 4.58
N GLN A 46 9.87 -4.89 5.14
CA GLN A 46 9.10 -5.28 6.32
C GLN A 46 9.46 -4.44 7.54
N ASP A 47 10.74 -4.24 7.83
CA ASP A 47 11.20 -3.45 8.99
C ASP A 47 10.62 -2.03 8.95
N VAL A 48 10.59 -1.39 7.78
CA VAL A 48 9.99 -0.06 7.61
C VAL A 48 8.48 -0.07 7.89
N ILE A 49 7.75 -1.09 7.45
CA ILE A 49 6.32 -1.23 7.74
C ILE A 49 6.09 -1.42 9.24
N GLU A 50 6.93 -2.20 9.92
CA GLU A 50 6.86 -2.38 11.36
C GLU A 50 7.14 -1.07 12.12
N ASN A 51 8.14 -0.32 11.69
CA ASN A 51 8.43 1.01 12.23
C ASN A 51 7.24 1.96 12.03
N LEU A 52 6.62 1.99 10.84
CA LEU A 52 5.41 2.77 10.59
C LEU A 52 4.28 2.36 11.53
N ARG A 53 4.05 1.06 11.69
CA ARG A 53 3.02 0.52 12.59
C ARG A 53 3.25 1.02 14.02
N ASP A 54 4.48 0.94 14.51
CA ASP A 54 4.80 1.25 15.90
C ASP A 54 4.76 2.76 16.18
N ILE A 55 5.06 3.59 15.17
CA ILE A 55 4.92 5.05 15.25
C ILE A 55 3.44 5.47 15.13
N ILE A 56 2.68 4.91 14.19
CA ILE A 56 1.33 5.39 13.88
C ILE A 56 0.30 4.82 14.86
N ARG A 57 0.36 3.52 15.16
CA ARG A 57 -0.70 2.82 15.91
C ARG A 57 -1.02 3.44 17.28
N PRO A 58 -0.07 3.91 18.11
CA PRO A 58 -0.37 4.55 19.39
C PRO A 58 -1.10 5.89 19.27
N ARG A 59 -1.13 6.48 18.07
CA ARG A 59 -1.66 7.82 17.79
C ARG A 59 -2.97 7.78 17.00
N LEU A 60 -3.43 6.58 16.64
CA LEU A 60 -4.70 6.42 15.93
C LEU A 60 -5.88 6.74 16.88
N PRO A 61 -6.90 7.47 16.40
CA PRO A 61 -8.15 7.64 17.12
C PRO A 61 -8.82 6.30 17.44
N ASP A 62 -9.69 6.31 18.46
CA ASP A 62 -10.53 5.17 18.79
C ASP A 62 -11.34 4.69 17.58
N GLY A 63 -11.39 3.38 17.38
CA GLY A 63 -12.07 2.76 16.24
C GLY A 63 -11.23 2.63 14.97
N MET A 64 -10.07 3.29 14.89
CA MET A 64 -9.13 3.10 13.78
C MET A 64 -8.07 2.02 14.07
N ARG A 65 -7.60 1.36 13.02
CA ARG A 65 -6.60 0.28 13.12
C ARG A 65 -5.57 0.38 12.01
N PHE A 66 -4.30 0.19 12.35
CA PHE A 66 -3.24 -0.09 11.39
C PHE A 66 -3.23 -1.59 11.04
N LYS A 67 -3.19 -1.93 9.75
CA LYS A 67 -3.17 -3.31 9.25
C LYS A 67 -2.11 -3.45 8.16
N VAL A 68 -1.45 -4.60 8.10
CA VAL A 68 -0.36 -4.92 7.15
C VAL A 68 -0.80 -6.04 6.22
N GLY A 69 -0.40 -5.95 4.96
CA GLY A 69 -0.56 -7.02 3.97
C GLY A 69 -1.99 -7.50 3.78
N GLN A 70 -2.98 -6.64 4.04
CA GLN A 70 -4.39 -6.96 3.85
C GLN A 70 -4.81 -6.50 2.47
N GLY A 71 -5.28 -7.42 1.66
CA GLY A 71 -5.83 -7.09 0.36
C GLY A 71 -6.99 -6.12 0.44
N LEU A 72 -6.97 -5.16 -0.49
CA LEU A 72 -8.09 -4.28 -0.79
C LEU A 72 -8.74 -4.79 -2.06
N ARG A 73 -10.00 -5.22 -1.92
CA ARG A 73 -10.83 -5.25 -3.10
C ARG A 73 -11.13 -3.80 -3.43
N VAL A 74 -10.96 -3.42 -4.68
CA VAL A 74 -11.43 -2.13 -5.18
C VAL A 74 -12.70 -2.38 -6.01
N PRO A 75 -13.79 -2.92 -5.41
CA PRO A 75 -14.96 -3.35 -6.15
C PRO A 75 -15.68 -2.19 -6.83
N VAL A 76 -15.46 -0.96 -6.34
CA VAL A 76 -15.97 0.28 -6.95
C VAL A 76 -15.54 0.41 -8.41
N LEU A 77 -14.43 -0.24 -8.81
CA LEU A 77 -13.85 -0.16 -10.14
C LEU A 77 -13.96 -1.45 -10.97
N GLY A 78 -14.66 -2.48 -10.47
CA GLY A 78 -14.87 -3.75 -11.18
C GLY A 78 -14.08 -4.95 -10.63
N PRO A 79 -14.46 -6.19 -10.99
CA PRO A 79 -13.76 -7.42 -10.58
C PRO A 79 -12.32 -7.52 -11.08
N GLU A 80 -11.95 -6.77 -12.12
CA GLU A 80 -10.64 -6.73 -12.77
C GLU A 80 -9.60 -5.86 -12.04
N ARG A 81 -9.94 -5.32 -10.86
CA ARG A 81 -9.07 -4.45 -10.05
C ARG A 81 -9.02 -4.93 -8.60
N TYR A 82 -7.86 -5.45 -8.23
CA TYR A 82 -7.58 -5.94 -6.88
C TYR A 82 -6.13 -5.62 -6.51
N VAL A 83 -5.91 -4.93 -5.40
CA VAL A 83 -4.58 -4.51 -4.98
C VAL A 83 -4.36 -4.86 -3.52
N ILE A 84 -3.11 -5.11 -3.17
CA ILE A 84 -2.69 -5.38 -1.80
C ILE A 84 -1.70 -4.28 -1.44
N PRO A 85 -2.16 -3.21 -0.74
CA PRO A 85 -1.25 -2.25 -0.16
C PRO A 85 -0.34 -2.92 0.86
N ASP A 86 0.83 -2.32 1.07
CA ASP A 86 1.75 -2.74 2.12
C ASP A 86 1.14 -2.59 3.51
N ALA A 87 0.45 -1.47 3.75
CA ALA A 87 -0.35 -1.27 4.94
C ALA A 87 -1.56 -0.38 4.67
N VAL A 88 -2.52 -0.44 5.59
CA VAL A 88 -3.71 0.41 5.57
C VAL A 88 -4.05 0.89 6.98
N ILE A 89 -4.60 2.11 7.04
CA ILE A 89 -5.35 2.58 8.21
C ILE A 89 -6.82 2.44 7.85
N VAL A 90 -7.56 1.72 8.69
CA VAL A 90 -8.96 1.38 8.47
C VAL A 90 -9.83 1.80 9.64
N THR A 91 -11.11 2.02 9.35
CA THR A 91 -12.16 2.23 10.34
C THR A 91 -13.19 1.10 10.28
N GLY A 92 -13.98 0.95 11.35
CA GLY A 92 -15.06 -0.02 11.42
C GLY A 92 -14.60 -1.48 11.59
N SER A 93 -15.50 -2.40 11.26
CA SER A 93 -15.27 -3.85 11.34
C SER A 93 -15.08 -4.43 9.94
N ARG A 94 -14.20 -5.42 9.82
CA ARG A 94 -14.00 -6.17 8.58
C ARG A 94 -15.08 -7.27 8.47
N PRO A 95 -16.00 -7.22 7.50
CA PRO A 95 -16.98 -8.29 7.33
C PRO A 95 -16.39 -9.54 6.67
N ASP A 96 -15.33 -9.40 5.87
CA ASP A 96 -14.81 -10.45 4.97
C ASP A 96 -13.27 -10.54 4.93
N LEU A 97 -12.71 -11.36 4.02
CA LEU A 97 -11.27 -11.51 3.76
C LEU A 97 -10.61 -10.28 3.08
N TYR A 98 -11.31 -9.18 2.89
CA TYR A 98 -10.79 -7.94 2.29
C TYR A 98 -11.47 -6.71 2.91
N TRP A 99 -10.89 -5.53 2.69
CA TRP A 99 -11.54 -4.27 3.06
C TRP A 99 -12.25 -3.67 1.87
N ALA A 100 -13.45 -3.14 2.09
CA ALA A 100 -14.09 -2.25 1.14
C ALA A 100 -13.41 -0.88 1.18
N PRO A 101 -13.23 -0.18 0.03
CA PRO A 101 -12.51 1.09 -0.03
C PRO A 101 -13.03 2.15 0.95
N GLU A 102 -14.34 2.21 1.19
CA GLU A 102 -14.96 3.15 2.13
C GLU A 102 -14.54 2.93 3.60
N ASN A 103 -13.98 1.77 3.93
CA ASN A 103 -13.43 1.51 5.27
C ASN A 103 -11.93 1.80 5.36
N VAL A 104 -11.28 2.16 4.25
CA VAL A 104 -9.85 2.49 4.19
C VAL A 104 -9.70 4.00 4.25
N VAL A 105 -9.14 4.48 5.36
CA VAL A 105 -8.84 5.90 5.58
C VAL A 105 -7.52 6.27 4.91
N THR A 106 -6.53 5.37 4.97
CA THR A 106 -5.21 5.61 4.38
C THR A 106 -4.68 4.33 3.73
N ALA A 107 -4.30 4.42 2.45
CA ALA A 107 -3.48 3.41 1.79
C ALA A 107 -1.99 3.78 1.93
N ILE A 108 -1.15 2.80 2.28
CA ILE A 108 0.28 3.01 2.52
C ILE A 108 1.09 2.07 1.63
N GLU A 109 2.05 2.62 0.91
CA GLU A 109 2.99 1.88 0.07
C GLU A 109 4.43 2.21 0.46
N VAL A 110 5.28 1.19 0.50
CA VAL A 110 6.72 1.30 0.75
C VAL A 110 7.45 0.78 -0.48
N THR A 111 8.28 1.60 -1.12
CA THR A 111 8.96 1.18 -2.35
C THR A 111 10.07 0.18 -2.05
N SER A 112 10.16 -0.92 -2.78
CA SER A 112 11.35 -1.79 -2.78
C SER A 112 12.33 -1.40 -3.90
N PRO A 113 13.64 -1.71 -3.77
CA PRO A 113 14.60 -1.64 -4.87
C PRO A 113 14.17 -2.62 -5.98
N GLY A 114 13.53 -2.11 -7.04
CA GLY A 114 12.99 -2.94 -8.13
C GLY A 114 11.50 -2.71 -8.41
N SER A 115 10.77 -2.03 -7.52
CA SER A 115 9.44 -1.51 -7.83
C SER A 115 9.52 -0.54 -9.00
N GLN A 116 8.85 -0.85 -10.12
CA GLN A 116 8.84 0.00 -11.30
C GLN A 116 8.05 1.27 -11.02
N LEU A 117 8.44 2.41 -11.62
CA LEU A 117 7.71 3.68 -11.51
C LEU A 117 6.23 3.52 -11.92
N ASP A 118 5.98 2.65 -12.90
CA ASP A 118 4.64 2.38 -13.42
C ASP A 118 3.73 1.71 -12.38
N ASP A 119 4.24 0.75 -11.59
CA ASP A 119 3.47 0.11 -10.52
C ASP A 119 3.06 1.14 -9.43
N ARG A 120 3.88 2.18 -9.20
CA ARG A 120 3.61 3.25 -8.22
C ARG A 120 2.51 4.18 -8.71
N GLY A 121 2.56 4.57 -9.99
CA GLY A 121 1.55 5.43 -10.63
C GLY A 121 0.19 4.75 -10.66
N ASN A 122 0.15 3.50 -11.13
CA ASN A 122 -1.08 2.73 -11.30
C ASN A 122 -1.83 2.55 -9.97
N LYS A 123 -1.13 2.18 -8.89
CA LYS A 123 -1.80 2.00 -7.59
C LYS A 123 -2.30 3.31 -6.99
N LYS A 124 -1.53 4.40 -7.13
CA LYS A 124 -1.96 5.74 -6.68
C LYS A 124 -3.26 6.15 -7.35
N GLU A 125 -3.36 5.98 -8.67
CA GLU A 125 -4.56 6.29 -9.44
C GLU A 125 -5.74 5.42 -8.99
N LEU A 126 -5.54 4.12 -8.80
CA LEU A 126 -6.58 3.23 -8.29
C LEU A 126 -7.09 3.62 -6.91
N TYR A 127 -6.22 4.00 -5.97
CA TYR A 127 -6.64 4.46 -4.65
C TYR A 127 -7.42 5.79 -4.72
N CYS A 128 -7.02 6.67 -5.63
CA CYS A 128 -7.69 7.94 -5.90
C CYS A 128 -9.11 7.72 -6.45
N GLU A 129 -9.23 6.87 -7.47
CA GLU A 129 -10.51 6.47 -8.08
C GLU A 129 -11.41 5.72 -7.09
N ALA A 130 -10.82 4.95 -6.18
CA ALA A 130 -11.52 4.26 -5.10
C ALA A 130 -12.05 5.20 -3.99
N GLY A 131 -11.68 6.48 -4.03
CA GLY A 131 -12.12 7.47 -3.05
C GLY A 131 -11.42 7.39 -1.71
N ILE A 132 -10.25 6.75 -1.62
CA ILE A 132 -9.48 6.65 -0.37
C ILE A 132 -8.94 8.04 -0.01
N GLU A 133 -9.27 8.53 1.18
CA GLU A 133 -9.03 9.94 1.56
C GLU A 133 -7.55 10.33 1.63
N GLN A 134 -6.68 9.39 2.00
CA GLN A 134 -5.25 9.61 2.17
C GLN A 134 -4.43 8.52 1.49
N TYR A 135 -3.33 8.92 0.85
CA TYR A 135 -2.33 8.01 0.33
C TYR A 135 -0.95 8.39 0.86
N LEU A 136 -0.25 7.42 1.44
CA LEU A 136 1.09 7.61 2.00
C LEU A 136 2.11 6.77 1.22
N LEU A 137 3.08 7.43 0.61
CA LEU A 137 4.16 6.78 -0.13
C LEU A 137 5.48 6.95 0.62
N VAL A 138 6.13 5.84 0.97
CA VAL A 138 7.48 5.80 1.53
C VAL A 138 8.45 5.35 0.45
N ASP A 139 9.21 6.30 -0.12
CA ASP A 139 10.26 6.03 -1.09
C ASP A 139 11.60 5.78 -0.38
N LEU A 140 12.03 4.51 -0.36
CA LEU A 140 13.27 4.07 0.27
C LEU A 140 14.53 4.46 -0.50
N ALA A 141 14.41 4.76 -1.80
CA ALA A 141 15.54 5.16 -2.64
C ALA A 141 15.79 6.67 -2.55
N GLN A 142 14.71 7.44 -2.50
CA GLN A 142 14.77 8.89 -2.29
C GLN A 142 14.87 9.27 -0.81
N GLU A 143 14.75 8.30 0.10
CA GLU A 143 14.63 8.54 1.53
C GLU A 143 13.59 9.64 1.82
N ARG A 144 12.35 9.40 1.35
CA ARG A 144 11.27 10.38 1.42
C ARG A 144 9.93 9.72 1.74
N VAL A 145 9.12 10.38 2.56
CA VAL A 145 7.71 10.06 2.76
C VAL A 145 6.86 11.19 2.19
N THR A 146 5.90 10.86 1.35
CA THR A 146 4.94 11.83 0.79
C THR A 146 3.53 11.42 1.19
N SER A 147 2.79 12.35 1.79
CA SER A 147 1.37 12.20 2.02
C SER A 147 0.59 12.97 0.97
N TYR A 148 -0.42 12.31 0.43
CA TYR A 148 -1.39 12.88 -0.47
C TYR A 148 -2.77 12.88 0.19
N GLY A 149 -3.53 13.95 -0.02
CA GLY A 149 -4.94 14.06 0.33
C GLY A 149 -5.81 14.09 -0.92
N LEU A 150 -6.96 13.43 -0.88
CA LEU A 150 -7.92 13.43 -1.98
C LEU A 150 -8.68 14.77 -2.01
N GLU A 151 -8.50 15.54 -3.07
CA GLU A 151 -9.17 16.81 -3.30
C GLU A 151 -9.84 16.80 -4.68
N ARG A 152 -11.18 16.91 -4.70
CA ARG A 152 -11.98 17.00 -5.95
C ARG A 152 -11.68 15.88 -6.96
N GLY A 153 -11.39 14.67 -6.46
CA GLY A 153 -11.10 13.49 -7.29
C GLY A 153 -9.64 13.33 -7.69
N GLU A 154 -8.74 14.15 -7.15
CA GLU A 154 -7.30 14.11 -7.44
C GLU A 154 -6.48 14.05 -6.15
N TYR A 155 -5.37 13.34 -6.18
CA TYR A 155 -4.44 13.34 -5.05
C TYR A 155 -3.48 14.54 -5.11
N VAL A 156 -3.62 15.44 -4.14
CA VAL A 156 -2.75 16.59 -3.93
C VAL A 156 -1.75 16.29 -2.81
N VAL A 157 -0.50 16.72 -2.96
CA VAL A 157 0.51 16.57 -1.90
C VAL A 157 0.09 17.40 -0.68
N SER A 158 -0.18 16.73 0.43
CA SER A 158 -0.50 17.35 1.71
C SER A 158 0.77 17.78 2.44
N TRP A 159 1.77 16.89 2.49
CA TRP A 159 3.07 17.16 3.08
C TRP A 159 4.12 16.17 2.59
N VAL A 160 5.39 16.58 2.71
CA VAL A 160 6.56 15.77 2.40
C VAL A 160 7.46 15.77 3.63
N LEU A 161 8.03 14.60 3.92
CA LEU A 161 9.02 14.39 4.97
C LEU A 161 10.25 13.72 4.36
N ASP A 162 11.41 14.33 4.59
CA ASP A 162 12.74 13.87 4.21
C ASP A 162 13.77 14.53 5.14
N ARG A 163 15.06 14.30 4.88
CA ARG A 163 16.15 14.83 5.71
C ARG A 163 16.18 16.36 5.80
N ASP A 164 15.69 17.05 4.77
CA ASP A 164 15.72 18.51 4.71
C ASP A 164 14.50 19.12 5.41
N THR A 165 13.38 18.41 5.43
CA THR A 165 12.10 18.89 6.00
C THR A 165 11.88 18.51 7.47
N ASP A 166 12.62 17.54 8.03
CA ASP A 166 12.69 17.27 9.48
C ASP A 166 14.13 17.08 9.99
N PRO A 167 14.95 18.15 9.99
CA PRO A 167 16.38 18.03 10.31
C PRO A 167 16.66 17.64 11.77
N VAL A 168 15.67 17.78 12.65
CA VAL A 168 15.79 17.56 14.11
C VAL A 168 14.99 16.35 14.61
N GLY A 169 14.17 15.72 13.75
CA GLY A 169 13.52 14.45 14.04
C GLY A 169 12.32 14.55 14.98
N THR A 170 11.45 15.52 14.73
CA THR A 170 10.26 15.81 15.54
C THR A 170 9.00 15.10 15.06
N TRP A 171 9.06 14.42 13.91
CA TRP A 171 7.87 13.86 13.29
C TRP A 171 7.16 12.80 14.14
N LEU A 172 5.82 12.82 14.08
CA LEU A 172 4.90 12.01 14.88
C LEU A 172 5.33 11.82 16.34
N GLY A 173 5.60 12.90 17.08
CA GLY A 173 5.89 12.82 18.51
C GLY A 173 7.35 12.51 18.84
N GLY A 174 8.28 13.04 18.06
CA GLY A 174 9.73 13.00 18.37
C GLY A 174 10.50 11.84 17.74
N HIS A 175 9.93 11.14 16.75
CA HIS A 175 10.65 10.13 16.00
C HIS A 175 11.43 10.79 14.86
N ARG A 176 12.71 10.47 14.75
CA ARG A 176 13.52 10.94 13.63
C ARG A 176 13.11 10.22 12.35
N PHE A 177 13.16 10.92 11.23
CA PHE A 177 12.99 10.32 9.92
C PHE A 177 13.94 9.14 9.69
N GLU A 178 15.18 9.22 10.18
CA GLU A 178 16.13 8.12 10.07
C GLU A 178 15.78 6.92 10.95
N THR A 179 14.92 7.07 11.95
CA THR A 179 14.41 5.93 12.74
C THR A 179 13.42 5.11 11.93
N LEU A 180 12.68 5.74 11.00
CA LEU A 180 11.77 5.03 10.10
C LEU A 180 12.54 4.10 9.14
N LEU A 181 13.68 4.57 8.61
CA LEU A 181 14.42 3.91 7.53
C LEU A 181 15.54 2.96 7.98
N ARG A 182 15.80 2.85 9.29
CA ARG A 182 16.82 1.94 9.83
C ARG A 182 16.30 0.51 9.85
N ASP A 183 17.17 -0.42 9.50
CA ASP A 183 17.03 -1.83 9.84
C ASP A 183 16.92 -1.92 11.38
N ALA A 184 15.93 -2.65 11.88
CA ALA A 184 15.62 -2.75 13.31
C ALA A 184 16.78 -3.36 14.13
#